data_AF-A0A3D9EPE1-F1
#
_entry.id   AF-A0A3D9EPE1-F1
#
_cell.length_a   1.000
_cell.length_b   1.000
_cell.length_c   1.000
_cell.angle_alpha   90.00
_cell.angle_beta   90.00
_cell.angle_gamma   90.00
#
_symmetry.space_group_name_H-M   'P 1'
#
loop_
_entity.id
_entity.type
_entity.pdbx_description
1 polymer ?
#
loop_
_entity_poly.entity_id
_entity_poly.type
_entity_poly.pdbx_seq_one_letter_code
_entity_poly.pdbx_strand_id
1 'polypeptide(L)'
;MNAQTNLISAIDALLPQTQCGKCGHPGCQPYAAGIAAGEAHNKCPPGGTATILELSALLQRPALPLDSPYPITPSQRAVIREADCIGCTKCIQVCPTDAILGAAKLMHTVIESECSGCELCLAPCPVDCIDLVAVPAPVDRPAERRRAQYYRRRFDARQARLQRDRERLEAERQRRQVPPAVSTPAETPATADAALKPLKIAAAMARVALQKAERQLAQYGTPALEAQVQQLREAAEQAQVALDSAQRGAATARAPALATPATDPAALKQARITATLARAQLTKAERAFGSAPTPEQSAQLAALRGAAQQAAHRLAALENPTRP
;
A
#
# COMPACT_ATOMS: atom_id res chain seq x y z
N MET A 1 -17.00 23.22 29.05
CA MET A 1 -17.33 22.36 27.89
C MET A 1 -18.45 23.05 27.13
N ASN A 2 -18.28 23.31 25.83
CA ASN A 2 -19.25 24.08 25.03
C ASN A 2 -20.59 23.35 24.94
N ALA A 3 -21.70 24.08 25.13
CA ALA A 3 -23.06 23.52 25.04
C ALA A 3 -23.31 22.75 23.73
N GLN A 4 -22.69 23.20 22.64
CA GLN A 4 -22.73 22.53 21.34
C GLN A 4 -22.08 21.15 21.35
N THR A 5 -20.93 20.98 22.03
CA THR A 5 -20.25 19.68 22.16
C THR A 5 -21.11 18.68 22.95
N ASN A 6 -21.84 19.16 23.96
CA ASN A 6 -22.77 18.35 24.73
C ASN A 6 -23.97 17.90 23.87
N LEU A 7 -24.54 18.80 23.06
CA LEU A 7 -25.64 18.47 22.16
C LEU A 7 -25.24 17.43 21.10
N ILE A 8 -24.08 17.60 20.46
CA ILE A 8 -23.54 16.63 19.49
C ILE A 8 -23.42 15.25 20.14
N SER A 9 -22.88 15.19 21.36
CA SER A 9 -22.71 13.93 22.09
C SER A 9 -24.05 13.27 22.44
N ALA A 10 -25.06 14.07 22.79
CA ALA A 10 -26.41 13.58 23.08
C ALA A 10 -27.11 13.03 21.83
N ILE A 11 -26.98 13.72 20.69
CA ILE A 11 -27.51 13.26 19.40
C ILE A 11 -26.81 11.97 18.97
N ASP A 12 -25.47 11.94 19.01
CA ASP A 12 -24.69 10.77 18.62
C ASP A 12 -25.06 9.53 19.46
N ALA A 13 -25.33 9.70 20.76
CA ALA A 13 -25.77 8.63 21.64
C ALA A 13 -27.17 8.05 21.30
N LEU A 14 -27.97 8.75 20.50
CA LEU A 14 -29.27 8.27 20.00
C LEU A 14 -29.18 7.58 18.64
N LEU A 15 -28.09 7.76 17.91
CA LEU A 15 -27.91 7.13 16.60
C LEU A 15 -27.62 5.62 16.73
N PRO A 16 -27.93 4.81 15.70
CA PRO A 16 -27.76 3.36 15.74
C PRO A 16 -26.29 2.89 15.67
N GLN A 17 -25.34 3.82 15.47
CA GLN A 17 -23.89 3.56 15.48
C GLN A 17 -23.40 2.50 14.48
N THR A 18 -24.14 2.31 13.37
CA THR A 18 -23.74 1.37 12.31
C THR A 18 -22.56 1.86 11.47
N GLN A 19 -22.33 3.18 11.42
CA GLN A 19 -21.29 3.83 10.61
C GLN A 19 -21.42 3.58 9.09
N CYS A 20 -22.63 3.29 8.60
CA CYS A 20 -22.85 2.91 7.19
C CYS A 20 -22.79 4.06 6.18
N GLY A 21 -22.97 5.30 6.62
CA GLY A 21 -22.99 6.49 5.76
C GLY A 21 -24.18 6.64 4.81
N LYS A 22 -25.24 5.82 4.94
CA LYS A 22 -26.46 5.90 4.13
C LYS A 22 -27.24 7.22 4.25
N CYS A 23 -26.93 8.04 5.27
CA CYS A 23 -27.47 9.39 5.45
C CYS A 23 -26.68 10.49 4.71
N GLY A 24 -25.61 10.14 3.98
CA GLY A 24 -24.73 11.09 3.28
C GLY A 24 -23.53 11.58 4.11
N HIS A 25 -23.43 11.19 5.38
CA HIS A 25 -22.30 11.51 6.26
C HIS A 25 -21.34 10.32 6.38
N PRO A 26 -20.03 10.54 6.63
CA PRO A 26 -19.06 9.44 6.73
C PRO A 26 -19.19 8.59 8.02
N GLY A 27 -20.09 8.96 8.94
CA GLY A 27 -20.35 8.24 10.18
C GLY A 27 -21.45 8.89 11.01
N CYS A 28 -21.75 8.30 12.16
CA CYS A 28 -22.79 8.80 13.07
C CYS A 28 -22.43 10.14 13.72
N GLN A 29 -21.18 10.30 14.20
CA GLN A 29 -20.76 11.54 14.84
C GLN A 29 -20.80 12.77 13.89
N PRO A 30 -20.33 12.69 12.63
CA PRO A 30 -20.49 13.76 11.65
C PRO A 30 -21.96 14.11 11.39
N TYR A 31 -22.84 13.12 11.29
CA TYR A 31 -24.27 13.37 11.15
C TYR A 31 -24.85 14.07 12.40
N ALA A 32 -24.44 13.65 13.59
CA ALA A 32 -24.82 14.29 14.84
C ALA A 32 -24.38 15.76 14.91
N ALA A 33 -23.18 16.07 14.39
CA ALA A 33 -22.69 17.43 14.25
C ALA A 33 -23.53 18.25 13.25
N GLY A 34 -23.91 17.67 12.11
CA GLY A 34 -24.82 18.29 11.15
C GLY A 34 -26.18 18.61 11.76
N ILE A 35 -26.78 17.66 12.47
CA ILE A 35 -28.06 17.87 13.18
C ILE A 35 -27.95 18.99 14.21
N ALA A 36 -26.88 19.00 15.01
CA ALA A 36 -26.63 20.06 16.00
C ALA A 36 -26.45 21.44 15.34
N ALA A 37 -25.98 21.49 14.09
CA ALA A 37 -25.87 22.69 13.28
C ALA A 37 -27.19 23.08 12.54
N GLY A 38 -28.27 22.32 12.72
CA GLY A 38 -29.59 22.61 12.15
C GLY A 38 -30.02 21.72 10.99
N GLU A 39 -29.18 20.77 10.55
CA GLU A 39 -29.54 19.80 9.53
C GLU A 39 -30.77 18.96 9.95
N ALA A 40 -31.46 18.38 8.97
CA ALA A 40 -32.59 17.49 9.19
C ALA A 40 -32.17 16.17 9.87
N HIS A 41 -32.88 15.78 10.92
CA HIS A 41 -32.61 14.60 11.76
C HIS A 41 -33.35 13.32 11.31
N ASN A 42 -33.94 13.35 10.12
CA ASN A 42 -34.77 12.29 9.53
C ASN A 42 -34.07 11.53 8.39
N LYS A 43 -32.73 11.48 8.33
CA LYS A 43 -31.99 10.91 7.19
C LYS A 43 -31.36 9.54 7.45
N CYS A 44 -31.60 8.90 8.60
CA CYS A 44 -30.90 7.67 9.01
C CYS A 44 -31.78 6.40 8.81
N PRO A 45 -31.61 5.62 7.73
CA PRO A 45 -32.40 4.42 7.50
C PRO A 45 -32.27 3.34 8.58
N PRO A 46 -31.05 3.02 9.08
CA PRO A 46 -30.91 2.01 10.13
C PRO A 46 -31.56 2.42 11.45
N GLY A 47 -31.68 3.72 11.71
CA GLY A 47 -32.33 4.25 12.91
C GLY A 47 -33.85 4.31 12.80
N GLY A 48 -34.35 4.46 11.56
CA GLY A 48 -35.77 4.47 11.22
C GLY A 48 -36.58 5.50 12.02
N THR A 49 -37.90 5.31 12.05
CA THR A 49 -38.85 6.20 12.75
C THR A 49 -38.54 6.31 14.23
N ALA A 50 -38.07 5.23 14.85
CA ALA A 50 -37.80 5.19 16.29
C ALA A 50 -36.71 6.21 16.68
N THR A 51 -35.59 6.23 15.94
CA THR A 51 -34.51 7.21 16.17
C THR A 51 -34.99 8.64 15.87
N ILE A 52 -35.78 8.83 14.82
CA ILE A 52 -36.33 10.15 14.45
C ILE A 52 -37.15 10.75 15.59
N LEU A 53 -38.03 9.96 16.21
CA LEU A 53 -38.88 10.43 17.32
C LEU A 53 -38.05 10.85 18.54
N GLU A 54 -37.01 10.08 18.89
CA GLU A 54 -36.14 10.41 20.02
C GLU A 54 -35.30 11.65 19.76
N LEU A 55 -34.79 11.80 18.53
CA LEU A 55 -34.09 13.01 18.10
C LEU A 55 -35.03 14.22 18.10
N SER A 56 -36.25 14.08 17.60
CA SER A 56 -37.29 15.12 17.67
C SER A 56 -37.55 15.58 19.10
N ALA A 57 -37.69 14.64 20.03
CA ALA A 57 -37.90 14.95 21.44
C ALA A 57 -36.68 15.66 22.05
N LEU A 58 -35.46 15.21 21.75
CA LEU A 58 -34.23 15.85 22.23
C LEU A 58 -34.08 17.28 21.70
N LEU A 59 -34.39 17.49 20.41
CA LEU A 59 -34.19 18.75 19.70
C LEU A 59 -35.37 19.72 19.84
N GLN A 60 -36.51 19.26 20.38
CA GLN A 60 -37.78 20.00 20.38
C GLN A 60 -38.20 20.43 18.96
N ARG A 61 -38.08 19.51 18.00
CA ARG A 61 -38.43 19.72 16.57
C ARG A 61 -39.49 18.71 16.12
N PRO A 62 -40.41 19.08 15.21
CA PRO A 62 -41.41 18.15 14.69
C PRO A 62 -40.74 16.93 14.02
N ALA A 63 -41.34 15.76 14.19
CA ALA A 63 -40.88 14.54 13.53
C ALA A 63 -41.29 14.56 12.06
N LEU A 64 -40.31 14.40 11.17
CA LEU A 64 -40.53 14.27 9.73
C LEU A 64 -40.43 12.80 9.32
N PRO A 65 -41.11 12.38 8.23
CA PRO A 65 -40.88 11.06 7.63
C PRO A 65 -39.42 10.84 7.27
N LEU A 66 -38.97 9.58 7.23
CA LEU A 66 -37.61 9.24 6.80
C LEU A 66 -37.34 9.80 5.39
N ASP A 67 -36.31 10.64 5.27
CA ASP A 67 -35.80 11.19 4.03
C ASP A 67 -34.48 10.49 3.68
N SER A 68 -34.58 9.39 2.94
CA SER A 68 -33.41 8.66 2.45
C SER A 68 -33.75 7.88 1.18
N PRO A 69 -32.83 7.77 0.21
CA PRO A 69 -33.00 6.88 -0.94
C PRO A 69 -32.95 5.40 -0.54
N TYR A 70 -32.54 5.08 0.69
CA TYR A 70 -32.48 3.72 1.20
C TYR A 70 -33.69 3.42 2.09
N PRO A 71 -34.26 2.20 1.98
CA PRO A 71 -35.32 1.77 2.88
C PRO A 71 -34.81 1.56 4.31
N ILE A 72 -35.74 1.55 5.26
CA ILE A 72 -35.45 1.09 6.63
C ILE A 72 -34.88 -0.32 6.53
N THR A 73 -33.68 -0.50 7.08
CA THR A 73 -32.93 -1.73 6.96
C THR A 73 -33.08 -2.54 8.25
N PRO A 74 -33.48 -3.83 8.18
CA PRO A 74 -33.52 -4.66 9.37
C PRO A 74 -32.10 -4.88 9.90
N SER A 75 -32.00 -5.38 11.12
CA SER A 75 -30.70 -5.79 11.64
C SER A 75 -30.14 -6.92 10.77
N GLN A 76 -28.91 -6.76 10.30
CA GLN A 76 -28.23 -7.72 9.42
C GLN A 76 -26.77 -7.86 9.85
N ARG A 77 -26.12 -8.93 9.39
CA ARG A 77 -24.67 -9.13 9.52
C ARG A 77 -24.09 -9.64 8.20
N ALA A 78 -22.81 -9.36 8.00
CA ALA A 78 -22.06 -9.94 6.89
C ALA A 78 -21.71 -11.41 7.17
N VAL A 79 -21.70 -12.23 6.12
CA VAL A 79 -21.18 -13.60 6.07
C VAL A 79 -20.22 -13.69 4.90
N ILE A 80 -19.03 -14.24 5.13
CA ILE A 80 -18.05 -14.47 4.06
C ILE A 80 -18.14 -15.93 3.66
N ARG A 81 -18.33 -16.20 2.36
CA ARG A 81 -18.22 -17.54 1.79
C ARG A 81 -16.75 -17.92 1.73
N GLU A 82 -16.32 -18.74 2.69
CA GLU A 82 -14.90 -19.06 2.90
C GLU A 82 -14.25 -19.72 1.68
N ALA A 83 -15.00 -20.56 0.94
CA ALA A 83 -14.54 -21.23 -0.26
C ALA A 83 -14.15 -20.27 -1.41
N ASP A 84 -14.78 -19.09 -1.47
CA ASP A 84 -14.55 -18.11 -2.53
C ASP A 84 -13.51 -17.05 -2.11
N CYS A 85 -13.20 -16.96 -0.81
CA CYS A 85 -12.37 -15.91 -0.25
C CYS A 85 -10.89 -16.08 -0.61
N ILE A 86 -10.36 -15.16 -1.42
CA ILE A 86 -8.94 -15.18 -1.84
C ILE A 86 -7.96 -14.53 -0.85
N GLY A 87 -8.41 -14.10 0.33
CA GLY A 87 -7.52 -13.49 1.32
C GLY A 87 -6.94 -12.12 0.93
N CYS A 88 -7.68 -11.28 0.19
CA CYS A 88 -7.17 -9.98 -0.31
C CYS A 88 -7.07 -8.84 0.73
N THR A 89 -7.71 -8.98 1.90
CA THR A 89 -7.74 -8.03 3.04
C THR A 89 -8.48 -6.70 2.83
N LYS A 90 -9.04 -6.42 1.65
CA LYS A 90 -9.79 -5.17 1.38
C LYS A 90 -10.98 -4.98 2.31
N CYS A 91 -11.71 -6.05 2.65
CA CYS A 91 -12.84 -6.01 3.57
C CYS A 91 -12.44 -5.60 5.01
N ILE A 92 -11.28 -6.04 5.51
CA ILE A 92 -10.74 -5.64 6.82
C ILE A 92 -10.43 -4.13 6.86
N GLN A 93 -9.96 -3.57 5.74
CA GLN A 93 -9.58 -2.15 5.66
C GLN A 93 -10.78 -1.20 5.73
N VAL A 94 -11.99 -1.67 5.40
CA VAL A 94 -13.21 -0.86 5.41
C VAL A 94 -14.14 -1.17 6.59
N CYS A 95 -13.94 -2.30 7.28
CA CYS A 95 -14.79 -2.69 8.40
C CYS A 95 -14.67 -1.70 9.58
N PRO A 96 -15.73 -0.93 9.92
CA PRO A 96 -15.63 0.13 10.92
C PRO A 96 -15.48 -0.40 12.35
N THR A 97 -15.93 -1.63 12.64
CA THR A 97 -15.92 -2.22 14.00
C THR A 97 -14.86 -3.32 14.20
N ASP A 98 -14.00 -3.55 13.20
CA ASP A 98 -13.06 -4.67 13.18
C ASP A 98 -13.72 -6.05 13.37
N ALA A 99 -14.89 -6.24 12.78
CA ALA A 99 -15.62 -7.50 12.86
C ALA A 99 -15.05 -8.61 11.96
N ILE A 100 -14.19 -8.28 10.99
CA ILE A 100 -13.65 -9.24 10.03
C ILE A 100 -12.26 -9.67 10.47
N LEU A 101 -12.06 -10.99 10.61
CA LEU A 101 -10.79 -11.63 10.93
C LEU A 101 -10.20 -12.34 9.71
N GLY A 102 -8.88 -12.41 9.67
CA GLY A 102 -8.10 -13.15 8.68
C GLY A 102 -6.77 -12.44 8.38
N ALA A 103 -6.06 -12.91 7.37
CA ALA A 103 -4.78 -12.34 6.97
C ALA A 103 -4.58 -12.43 5.45
N ALA A 104 -3.52 -11.78 4.96
CA ALA A 104 -3.17 -11.86 3.54
C ALA A 104 -3.01 -13.32 3.10
N LYS A 105 -3.71 -13.70 2.03
CA LYS A 105 -3.72 -15.05 1.43
C LYS A 105 -4.32 -16.14 2.33
N LEU A 106 -5.02 -15.78 3.39
CA LEU A 106 -5.81 -16.69 4.22
C LEU A 106 -7.30 -16.31 4.15
N MET A 107 -8.18 -17.29 4.34
CA MET A 107 -9.63 -17.06 4.33
C MET A 107 -10.02 -16.07 5.44
N HIS A 108 -11.00 -15.22 5.14
CA HIS A 108 -11.54 -14.28 6.10
C HIS A 108 -12.88 -14.78 6.63
N THR A 109 -13.20 -14.42 7.87
CA THR A 109 -14.48 -14.72 8.51
C THR A 109 -14.98 -13.53 9.32
N VAL A 110 -16.27 -13.51 9.66
CA VAL A 110 -16.92 -12.41 10.39
C VAL A 110 -17.23 -12.87 11.81
N ILE A 111 -16.76 -12.12 12.81
CA ILE A 111 -17.21 -12.29 14.19
C ILE A 111 -18.62 -11.72 14.30
N GLU A 112 -19.61 -12.60 14.47
CA GLU A 112 -21.03 -12.24 14.39
C GLU A 112 -21.43 -11.14 15.38
N SER A 113 -20.92 -11.20 16.61
CA SER A 113 -21.21 -10.22 17.67
C SER A 113 -20.64 -8.82 17.42
N GLU A 114 -19.62 -8.70 16.56
CA GLU A 114 -18.93 -7.45 16.28
C GLU A 114 -19.47 -6.73 15.04
N CYS A 115 -20.22 -7.44 14.20
CA CYS A 115 -20.69 -6.93 12.93
C CYS A 115 -21.84 -5.95 13.12
N SER A 116 -21.63 -4.68 12.78
CA SER A 116 -22.69 -3.67 12.84
C SER A 116 -23.69 -3.73 11.67
N GLY A 117 -23.46 -4.61 10.69
CA GLY A 117 -24.29 -4.68 9.48
C GLY A 117 -24.16 -3.44 8.58
N CYS A 118 -23.01 -2.79 8.56
CA CYS A 118 -22.81 -1.52 7.83
C CYS A 118 -22.69 -1.66 6.30
N GLU A 119 -22.50 -2.88 5.80
CA GLU A 119 -22.39 -3.22 4.37
C GLU A 119 -21.16 -2.64 3.63
N LEU A 120 -20.30 -1.88 4.32
CA LEU A 120 -19.11 -1.24 3.72
C LEU A 120 -18.10 -2.25 3.12
N CYS A 121 -18.18 -3.51 3.52
CA CYS A 121 -17.28 -4.57 3.05
C CYS A 121 -17.67 -5.19 1.69
N LEU A 122 -18.90 -4.99 1.22
CA LEU A 122 -19.41 -5.60 -0.02
C LEU A 122 -18.64 -5.09 -1.24
N ALA A 123 -18.71 -3.78 -1.51
CA ALA A 123 -18.12 -3.19 -2.71
C ALA A 123 -16.59 -3.39 -2.85
N PRO A 124 -15.79 -3.37 -1.77
CA PRO A 124 -14.35 -3.63 -1.88
C PRO A 124 -13.96 -5.08 -2.14
N CYS A 125 -14.88 -6.04 -2.02
CA CYS A 125 -14.57 -7.46 -2.22
C CYS A 125 -14.44 -7.79 -3.72
N PRO A 126 -13.25 -8.17 -4.22
CA PRO A 126 -13.01 -8.34 -5.66
C PRO A 126 -13.61 -9.63 -6.25
N VAL A 127 -14.03 -10.56 -5.39
CA VAL A 127 -14.59 -11.87 -5.75
C VAL A 127 -16.04 -12.01 -5.28
N ASP A 128 -16.62 -10.92 -4.77
CA ASP A 128 -18.03 -10.84 -4.36
C ASP A 128 -18.48 -11.99 -3.42
N CYS A 129 -17.62 -12.37 -2.47
CA CYS A 129 -17.84 -13.50 -1.56
C CYS A 129 -18.57 -13.13 -0.25
N ILE A 130 -19.24 -11.97 -0.17
CA ILE A 130 -19.81 -11.45 1.08
C ILE A 130 -21.32 -11.27 0.95
N ASP A 131 -22.08 -12.01 1.75
CA ASP A 131 -23.54 -11.93 1.82
C ASP A 131 -24.00 -11.16 3.07
N LEU A 132 -25.20 -10.59 3.02
CA LEU A 132 -25.86 -10.02 4.19
C LEU A 132 -27.01 -10.93 4.63
N VAL A 133 -26.97 -11.33 5.89
CA VAL A 133 -27.97 -12.21 6.48
C VAL A 133 -28.72 -11.45 7.56
N ALA A 134 -30.05 -11.53 7.54
CA ALA A 134 -30.88 -10.96 8.59
C ALA A 134 -30.57 -11.58 9.95
N VAL A 135 -30.52 -10.74 10.98
CA VAL A 135 -30.40 -11.18 12.37
C VAL A 135 -31.60 -10.66 13.16
N PRO A 136 -31.97 -11.33 14.27
CA PRO A 136 -33.02 -10.84 15.14
C PRO A 136 -32.78 -9.39 15.53
N ALA A 137 -33.83 -8.57 15.40
CA ALA A 137 -33.81 -7.21 15.90
C ALA A 137 -33.65 -7.21 17.43
N PRO A 138 -33.10 -6.15 18.04
CA PRO A 138 -33.13 -5.99 19.48
C PRO A 138 -34.56 -6.07 20.00
N VAL A 139 -34.74 -6.75 21.13
CA VAL A 139 -36.05 -6.98 21.75
C VAL A 139 -36.75 -5.69 22.20
N ASP A 140 -35.97 -4.66 22.52
CA ASP A 140 -36.45 -3.37 23.01
C ASP A 140 -35.45 -2.22 22.74
N ARG A 141 -35.86 -0.99 23.06
CA ARG A 141 -35.04 0.22 22.90
C ARG A 141 -33.78 0.22 23.79
N PRO A 142 -33.84 -0.18 25.07
CA PRO A 142 -32.63 -0.33 25.87
C PRO A 142 -31.59 -1.31 25.26
N ALA A 143 -32.01 -2.44 24.72
CA ALA A 143 -31.14 -3.40 24.06
C ALA A 143 -30.53 -2.82 22.77
N GLU A 144 -31.33 -2.11 21.98
CA GLU A 144 -30.86 -1.37 20.80
C GLU A 144 -29.78 -0.35 21.19
N ARG A 145 -30.00 0.44 22.25
CA ARG A 145 -29.03 1.41 22.77
C ARG A 145 -27.75 0.75 23.26
N ARG A 146 -27.83 -0.34 24.02
CA ARG A 146 -26.64 -1.10 24.47
C ARG A 146 -25.83 -1.61 23.27
N ARG A 147 -26.50 -2.11 22.23
CA ARG A 147 -25.86 -2.57 20.99
C ARG A 147 -25.21 -1.42 20.22
N ALA A 148 -25.88 -0.28 20.09
CA ALA A 148 -25.31 0.91 19.46
C ALA A 148 -24.06 1.41 20.23
N GLN A 149 -24.12 1.46 21.56
CA GLN A 149 -22.97 1.81 22.40
C GLN A 149 -21.80 0.84 22.22
N TYR A 150 -22.09 -0.45 22.06
CA TYR A 150 -21.08 -1.47 21.77
C TYR A 150 -20.37 -1.17 20.45
N TYR A 151 -21.12 -0.97 19.36
CA TYR A 151 -20.55 -0.66 18.05
C TYR A 151 -19.79 0.66 18.02
N ARG A 152 -20.26 1.67 18.77
CA ARG A 152 -19.50 2.91 18.97
C ARG A 152 -18.15 2.65 19.61
N ARG A 153 -18.09 1.90 20.72
CA ARG A 153 -16.81 1.54 21.37
C ARG A 153 -15.86 0.81 20.43
N ARG A 154 -16.37 -0.11 19.62
CA ARG A 154 -15.57 -0.84 18.61
C ARG A 154 -15.03 0.10 17.53
N PHE A 155 -15.87 1.00 17.02
CA PHE A 155 -15.47 2.01 16.05
C PHE A 155 -14.39 2.94 16.62
N ASP A 156 -14.60 3.47 17.82
CA ASP A 156 -13.66 4.38 18.48
C ASP A 156 -12.32 3.67 18.73
N ALA A 157 -12.34 2.40 19.15
CA ALA A 157 -11.13 1.60 19.33
C ALA A 157 -10.36 1.40 18.02
N ARG A 158 -11.07 1.15 16.91
CA ARG A 158 -10.46 1.07 15.57
C ARG A 158 -9.84 2.39 15.16
N GLN A 159 -10.57 3.50 15.30
CA GLN A 159 -10.06 4.83 14.93
C GLN A 159 -8.80 5.16 15.73
N ALA A 160 -8.80 4.89 17.04
CA ALA A 160 -7.62 5.09 17.88
C ALA A 160 -6.44 4.22 17.43
N ARG A 161 -6.66 2.97 16.99
CA ARG A 161 -5.59 2.13 16.42
C ARG A 161 -5.04 2.72 15.12
N LEU A 162 -5.91 3.06 14.17
CA LEU A 162 -5.50 3.63 12.88
C LEU A 162 -4.75 4.94 13.05
N GLN A 163 -5.15 5.78 14.00
CA GLN A 163 -4.46 7.02 14.33
C GLN A 163 -3.04 6.75 14.84
N ARG A 164 -2.87 5.84 15.81
CA ARG A 164 -1.54 5.44 16.29
C ARG A 164 -0.65 4.87 15.18
N ASP A 165 -1.23 4.09 14.27
CA ASP A 165 -0.49 3.53 13.13
C ASP A 165 -0.03 4.63 12.16
N ARG A 166 -0.87 5.63 11.87
CA ARG A 166 -0.52 6.79 11.04
C ARG A 166 0.60 7.61 11.68
N GLU A 167 0.45 7.96 12.96
CA GLU A 167 1.46 8.71 13.73
C GLU A 167 2.81 7.98 13.75
N ARG A 168 2.81 6.65 13.94
CA ARG A 168 4.02 5.84 13.88
C ARG A 168 4.71 5.92 12.51
N LEU A 169 3.95 5.77 11.44
CA LEU A 169 4.48 5.83 10.06
C LEU A 169 4.99 7.23 9.70
N GLU A 170 4.29 8.28 10.15
CA GLU A 170 4.71 9.67 9.97
C GLU A 170 6.00 9.97 10.72
N ALA A 171 6.09 9.56 11.99
CA ALA A 171 7.31 9.70 12.79
C ALA A 171 8.49 8.94 12.16
N GLU A 172 8.26 7.74 11.63
CA GLU A 172 9.28 6.99 10.90
C GLU A 172 9.74 7.71 9.62
N ARG A 173 8.81 8.27 8.84
CA ARG A 173 9.14 9.08 7.66
C ARG A 173 9.94 10.32 8.02
N GLN A 174 9.55 11.05 9.07
CA GLN A 174 10.28 12.22 9.55
C GLN A 174 11.70 11.83 9.99
N ARG A 175 11.88 10.73 10.73
CA ARG A 175 13.21 10.22 11.11
C ARG A 175 14.09 9.89 9.91
N ARG A 176 13.50 9.32 8.84
CA ARG A 176 14.22 9.04 7.58
C ARG A 176 14.54 10.31 6.77
N GLN A 177 13.80 11.40 6.98
CA GLN A 177 13.97 12.68 6.28
C GLN A 177 14.97 13.61 6.96
N VAL A 178 15.23 13.46 8.26
CA VAL A 178 16.32 14.17 8.94
C VAL A 178 17.64 13.59 8.42
N PRO A 179 18.45 14.34 7.65
CA PRO A 179 19.79 13.90 7.30
C PRO A 179 20.57 13.70 8.61
N PRO A 180 21.51 12.73 8.70
CA PRO A 180 22.42 12.71 9.83
C PRO A 180 23.03 14.11 9.95
N ALA A 181 23.00 14.66 11.17
CA ALA A 181 23.58 15.96 11.47
C ALA A 181 24.96 16.02 10.80
N VAL A 182 25.15 17.00 9.92
CA VAL A 182 26.42 17.24 9.25
C VAL A 182 27.44 17.52 10.35
N SER A 183 28.16 16.49 10.79
CA SER A 183 29.50 16.64 11.32
C SER A 183 30.27 17.38 10.23
N THR A 184 30.80 18.54 10.58
CA THR A 184 31.71 19.35 9.77
C THR A 184 32.55 18.45 8.86
N PRO A 185 32.59 18.69 7.53
CA PRO A 185 33.41 17.87 6.66
C PRO A 185 34.87 18.11 7.05
N ALA A 186 35.43 17.17 7.81
CA ALA A 186 36.84 16.90 7.77
C ALA A 186 37.13 16.46 6.34
N GLU A 187 37.81 17.34 5.61
CA GLU A 187 38.28 17.16 4.26
C GLU A 187 39.01 15.82 4.14
N THR A 188 38.28 14.80 3.71
CA THR A 188 38.85 13.52 3.28
C THR A 188 38.84 13.56 1.76
N PRO A 189 39.94 13.19 1.07
CA PRO A 189 40.00 13.28 -0.37
C PRO A 189 38.87 12.45 -0.96
N ALA A 190 37.92 13.11 -1.62
CA ALA A 190 36.79 12.46 -2.26
C ALA A 190 37.33 11.50 -3.32
N THR A 191 37.17 10.20 -3.11
CA THR A 191 37.45 9.20 -4.14
C THR A 191 36.62 9.52 -5.37
N ALA A 192 37.22 9.48 -6.56
CA ALA A 192 36.59 9.79 -7.84
C ALA A 192 35.22 9.08 -8.05
N ASP A 193 35.02 7.90 -7.44
CA ASP A 193 33.76 7.14 -7.50
C ASP A 193 32.58 7.78 -6.76
N ALA A 194 32.81 8.61 -5.74
CA ALA A 194 31.74 9.28 -4.99
C ALA A 194 31.11 10.42 -5.79
N ALA A 195 31.91 11.15 -6.57
CA ALA A 195 31.45 12.27 -7.41
C ALA A 195 30.72 11.80 -8.69
N LEU A 196 30.99 10.58 -9.18
CA LEU A 196 30.40 10.05 -10.41
C LEU A 196 28.96 9.53 -10.24
N LYS A 197 28.57 9.08 -9.05
CA LYS A 197 27.23 8.54 -8.77
C LYS A 197 26.08 9.53 -9.07
N PRO A 198 26.09 10.78 -8.57
CA PRO A 198 25.02 11.74 -8.88
C PRO A 198 24.96 12.08 -10.38
N LEU A 199 26.10 12.21 -11.05
CA LEU A 199 26.17 12.49 -12.49
C LEU A 199 25.59 11.34 -13.34
N LYS A 200 25.84 10.09 -12.95
CA LYS A 200 25.24 8.90 -13.61
C LYS A 200 23.72 8.88 -13.47
N ILE A 201 23.20 9.24 -12.30
CA ILE A 201 21.75 9.31 -12.05
C ILE A 201 21.13 10.43 -12.88
N ALA A 202 21.74 11.61 -12.90
CA ALA A 202 21.27 12.75 -13.69
C ALA A 202 21.21 12.43 -15.19
N ALA A 203 22.28 11.86 -15.76
CA ALA A 203 22.33 11.46 -17.17
C ALA A 203 21.33 10.33 -17.51
N ALA A 204 21.03 9.43 -16.58
CA ALA A 204 20.01 8.39 -16.78
C ALA A 204 18.60 8.99 -16.76
N MET A 205 18.29 9.86 -15.81
CA MET A 205 16.98 10.50 -15.69
C MET A 205 16.68 11.42 -16.88
N ALA A 206 17.65 12.19 -17.34
CA ALA A 206 17.49 13.06 -18.51
C ALA A 206 17.19 12.27 -19.79
N ARG A 207 17.86 11.12 -20.01
CA ARG A 207 17.58 10.23 -21.14
C ARG A 207 16.20 9.60 -21.09
N VAL A 208 15.76 9.16 -19.91
CA VAL A 208 14.41 8.59 -19.72
C VAL A 208 13.34 9.66 -19.94
N ALA A 209 13.55 10.89 -19.46
CA ALA A 209 12.65 12.01 -19.69
C ALA A 209 12.52 12.34 -21.18
N LEU A 210 13.66 12.41 -21.90
CA LEU A 210 13.67 12.60 -23.36
C LEU A 210 12.91 11.49 -24.08
N GLN A 211 13.21 10.22 -23.80
CA GLN A 211 12.54 9.09 -24.45
C GLN A 211 11.02 9.10 -24.22
N LYS A 212 10.57 9.51 -23.02
CA LYS A 212 9.15 9.65 -22.71
C LYS A 212 8.52 10.78 -23.54
N ALA A 213 9.18 11.92 -23.64
CA ALA A 213 8.70 13.05 -24.43
C ALA A 213 8.68 12.74 -25.94
N GLU A 214 9.69 12.04 -26.47
CA GLU A 214 9.71 11.60 -27.87
C GLU A 214 8.54 10.65 -28.19
N ARG A 215 8.18 9.74 -27.27
CA ARG A 215 6.98 8.89 -27.42
C ARG A 215 5.69 9.70 -27.41
N GLN A 216 5.60 10.71 -26.56
CA GLN A 216 4.44 11.61 -26.53
C GLN A 216 4.34 12.43 -27.82
N LEU A 217 5.47 12.94 -28.32
CA LEU A 217 5.52 13.66 -29.58
C LEU A 217 5.09 12.76 -30.76
N ALA A 218 5.58 11.51 -30.82
CA ALA A 218 5.17 10.55 -31.84
C ALA A 218 3.67 10.21 -31.79
N GLN A 219 3.04 10.30 -30.61
CA GLN A 219 1.62 10.01 -30.43
C GLN A 219 0.71 11.21 -30.73
N TYR A 220 1.12 12.43 -30.37
CA TYR A 220 0.24 13.60 -30.37
C TYR A 220 0.67 14.74 -31.30
N GLY A 221 1.93 14.78 -31.76
CA GLY A 221 2.38 15.66 -32.85
C GLY A 221 2.18 17.18 -32.65
N THR A 222 2.15 17.68 -31.42
CA THR A 222 1.89 19.11 -31.16
C THR A 222 3.18 19.96 -31.15
N PRO A 223 3.15 21.23 -31.61
CA PRO A 223 4.32 22.13 -31.55
C PRO A 223 4.88 22.37 -30.14
N ALA A 224 4.02 22.31 -29.11
CA ALA A 224 4.47 22.41 -27.72
C ALA A 224 5.31 21.19 -27.28
N LEU A 225 4.95 19.99 -27.75
CA LEU A 225 5.74 18.77 -27.52
C LEU A 225 7.04 18.78 -28.32
N GLU A 226 7.07 19.37 -29.50
CA GLU A 226 8.31 19.55 -30.29
C GLU A 226 9.31 20.43 -29.54
N ALA A 227 8.86 21.57 -29.01
CA ALA A 227 9.67 22.44 -28.17
C ALA A 227 10.16 21.73 -26.89
N GLN A 228 9.28 20.95 -26.25
CA GLN A 228 9.63 20.18 -25.05
C GLN A 228 10.67 19.08 -25.32
N VAL A 229 10.56 18.36 -26.44
CA VAL A 229 11.54 17.35 -26.85
C VAL A 229 12.89 18.00 -27.14
N GLN A 230 12.91 19.15 -27.79
CA GLN A 230 14.16 19.87 -28.08
C GLN A 230 14.88 20.31 -26.79
N GLN A 231 14.14 20.88 -25.83
CA GLN A 231 14.67 21.24 -24.51
C GLN A 231 15.22 20.03 -23.74
N LEU A 232 14.50 18.91 -23.75
CA LEU A 232 14.93 17.68 -23.08
C LEU A 232 16.13 17.02 -23.77
N ARG A 233 16.28 17.19 -25.08
CA ARG A 233 17.43 16.70 -25.83
C ARG A 233 18.69 17.46 -25.44
N GLU A 234 18.62 18.79 -25.39
CA GLU A 234 19.71 19.65 -24.92
C GLU A 234 20.08 19.33 -23.46
N ALA A 235 19.10 19.14 -22.59
CA ALA A 235 19.34 18.76 -21.19
C ALA A 235 19.99 17.37 -21.04
N ALA A 236 19.59 16.39 -21.86
CA ALA A 236 20.18 15.06 -21.87
C ALA A 236 21.63 15.07 -22.39
N GLU A 237 21.91 15.87 -23.42
CA GLU A 237 23.26 16.07 -23.95
C GLU A 237 24.16 16.74 -22.91
N GLN A 238 23.71 17.82 -22.27
CA GLN A 238 24.46 18.50 -21.21
C GLN A 238 24.77 17.58 -20.04
N ALA A 239 23.80 16.78 -19.58
CA ALA A 239 24.00 15.82 -18.50
C ALA A 239 24.99 14.71 -18.88
N GLN A 240 24.99 14.26 -20.14
CA GLN A 240 25.93 13.26 -20.64
C GLN A 240 27.35 13.84 -20.77
N VAL A 241 27.49 15.06 -21.30
CA VAL A 241 28.79 15.77 -21.41
C VAL A 241 29.40 15.98 -20.03
N ALA A 242 28.60 16.35 -19.02
CA ALA A 242 29.05 16.50 -17.65
C ALA A 242 29.51 15.17 -17.01
N LEU A 243 28.85 14.06 -17.32
CA LEU A 243 29.30 12.74 -16.89
C LEU A 243 30.61 12.35 -17.58
N ASP A 244 30.72 12.55 -18.88
CA ASP A 244 31.88 12.17 -19.67
C ASP A 244 33.11 13.00 -19.31
N SER A 245 32.94 14.30 -19.04
CA SER A 245 34.03 15.17 -18.58
C SER A 245 34.54 14.74 -17.20
N ALA A 246 33.65 14.38 -16.27
CA ALA A 246 34.02 13.87 -14.96
C ALA A 246 34.69 12.48 -15.05
N GLN A 247 34.23 11.61 -15.95
CA GLN A 247 34.85 10.31 -16.20
C GLN A 247 36.24 10.44 -16.82
N ARG A 248 36.42 11.37 -17.78
CA ARG A 248 37.73 11.68 -18.36
C ARG A 248 38.70 12.24 -17.32
N GLY A 249 38.25 13.17 -16.48
CA GLY A 249 39.04 13.71 -15.36
C GLY A 249 39.44 12.66 -14.33
N ALA A 250 38.55 11.69 -14.06
CA ALA A 250 38.86 10.54 -13.20
C ALA A 250 39.83 9.55 -13.85
N ALA A 251 39.84 9.44 -15.18
CA ALA A 251 40.75 8.58 -15.94
C ALA A 251 42.16 9.21 -16.09
N THR A 252 42.28 10.52 -16.32
CA THR A 252 43.59 11.21 -16.37
C THR A 252 44.28 11.29 -15.00
N ALA A 253 43.53 11.27 -13.90
CA ALA A 253 44.09 11.18 -12.55
C ALA A 253 44.67 9.77 -12.21
N ARG A 254 44.44 8.77 -13.07
CA ARG A 254 44.86 7.38 -12.86
C ARG A 254 45.93 7.00 -13.88
N ALA A 255 47.19 7.41 -13.62
CA ALA A 255 48.35 6.89 -14.37
C ALA A 255 48.46 5.37 -14.18
N PRO A 256 48.98 4.60 -15.17
CA PRO A 256 48.97 3.15 -15.10
C PRO A 256 50.04 2.66 -14.13
N ALA A 257 49.65 2.43 -12.88
CA ALA A 257 50.45 1.64 -11.96
C ALA A 257 50.40 0.16 -12.39
N LEU A 258 51.58 -0.42 -12.58
CA LEU A 258 51.83 -1.82 -12.90
C LEU A 258 50.94 -2.74 -12.05
N ALA A 259 50.12 -3.55 -12.73
CA ALA A 259 49.17 -4.44 -12.08
C ALA A 259 49.86 -5.58 -11.34
N THR A 260 49.48 -5.76 -10.07
CA THR A 260 49.51 -7.06 -9.37
C THR A 260 48.06 -7.50 -9.12
N PRO A 261 47.76 -8.81 -9.08
CA PRO A 261 46.39 -9.31 -9.11
C PRO A 261 45.74 -9.19 -7.73
N ALA A 262 45.22 -8.00 -7.42
CA ALA A 262 44.23 -7.82 -6.37
C ALA A 262 42.83 -8.05 -6.96
N THR A 263 42.03 -8.87 -6.29
CA THR A 263 40.64 -9.21 -6.61
C THR A 263 39.84 -8.04 -7.16
N ASP A 264 39.51 -8.09 -8.46
CA ASP A 264 38.65 -7.11 -9.11
C ASP A 264 37.21 -7.22 -8.55
N PRO A 265 36.69 -6.20 -7.84
CA PRO A 265 35.33 -6.22 -7.29
C PRO A 265 34.25 -6.36 -8.38
N ALA A 266 34.54 -5.98 -9.63
CA ALA A 266 33.64 -6.20 -10.75
C ALA A 266 33.58 -7.69 -11.14
N ALA A 267 34.72 -8.38 -11.16
CA ALA A 267 34.80 -9.81 -11.44
C ALA A 267 34.06 -10.65 -10.37
N LEU A 268 34.19 -10.29 -9.09
CA LEU A 268 33.46 -10.95 -8.00
C LEU A 268 31.94 -10.75 -8.13
N LYS A 269 31.50 -9.52 -8.41
CA LYS A 269 30.07 -9.20 -8.61
C LYS A 269 29.49 -9.97 -9.80
N GLN A 270 30.22 -10.04 -10.91
CA GLN A 270 29.80 -10.79 -12.09
C GLN A 270 29.71 -12.29 -11.80
N ALA A 271 30.66 -12.86 -11.06
CA ALA A 271 30.62 -14.27 -10.66
C ALA A 271 29.40 -14.60 -9.79
N ARG A 272 29.01 -13.72 -8.85
CA ARG A 272 27.80 -13.88 -8.03
C ARG A 272 26.52 -13.90 -8.86
N ILE A 273 26.40 -13.00 -9.83
CA ILE A 273 25.25 -12.93 -10.73
C ILE A 273 25.17 -14.22 -11.55
N THR A 274 26.28 -14.64 -12.17
CA THR A 274 26.34 -15.86 -12.99
C THR A 274 25.98 -17.11 -12.19
N ALA A 275 26.50 -17.26 -10.96
CA ALA A 275 26.17 -18.40 -10.10
C ALA A 275 24.69 -18.44 -9.71
N THR A 276 24.09 -17.27 -9.43
CA THR A 276 22.67 -17.16 -9.09
C THR A 276 21.78 -17.53 -10.26
N LEU A 277 22.09 -17.03 -11.47
CA LEU A 277 21.33 -17.33 -12.68
C LEU A 277 21.44 -18.82 -13.07
N ALA A 278 22.64 -19.40 -13.02
CA ALA A 278 22.84 -20.81 -13.36
C ALA A 278 22.08 -21.73 -12.40
N ARG A 279 22.06 -21.42 -11.09
CA ARG A 279 21.26 -22.17 -10.10
C ARG A 279 19.76 -22.04 -10.34
N ALA A 280 19.28 -20.83 -10.66
CA ALA A 280 17.86 -20.61 -10.96
C ALA A 280 17.40 -21.36 -12.23
N GLN A 281 18.24 -21.39 -13.27
CA GLN A 281 17.96 -22.16 -14.49
C GLN A 281 17.89 -23.66 -14.22
N LEU A 282 18.81 -24.20 -13.41
CA LEU A 282 18.79 -25.60 -13.00
C LEU A 282 17.50 -25.95 -12.24
N THR A 283 17.16 -25.19 -11.19
CA THR A 283 15.94 -25.44 -10.40
C THR A 283 14.66 -25.31 -11.25
N LYS A 284 14.64 -24.38 -12.21
CA LYS A 284 13.51 -24.25 -13.14
C LYS A 284 13.39 -25.49 -14.05
N ALA A 285 14.51 -25.97 -14.60
CA ALA A 285 14.54 -27.16 -15.44
C ALA A 285 14.15 -28.43 -14.65
N GLU A 286 14.65 -28.60 -13.43
CA GLU A 286 14.29 -29.74 -12.56
C GLU A 286 12.80 -29.78 -12.24
N ARG A 287 12.17 -28.62 -12.02
CA ARG A 287 10.71 -28.53 -11.84
C ARG A 287 9.93 -28.79 -13.12
N ALA A 288 10.46 -28.36 -14.27
CA ALA A 288 9.78 -28.51 -15.56
C ALA A 288 9.81 -29.95 -16.09
N PHE A 289 10.88 -30.71 -15.83
CA PHE A 289 11.05 -32.06 -16.38
C PHE A 289 10.55 -33.20 -15.48
N GLY A 290 10.22 -32.91 -14.21
CA GLY A 290 9.60 -33.89 -13.32
C GLY A 290 10.46 -35.12 -13.02
N SER A 291 9.81 -36.24 -12.67
CA SER A 291 10.47 -37.47 -12.19
C SER A 291 10.91 -38.45 -13.29
N ALA A 292 10.53 -38.22 -14.54
CA ALA A 292 10.86 -39.10 -15.67
C ALA A 292 11.23 -38.28 -16.93
N PRO A 293 12.39 -37.60 -16.95
CA PRO A 293 12.84 -36.81 -18.08
C PRO A 293 13.15 -37.69 -19.31
N THR A 294 12.88 -37.18 -20.51
CA THR A 294 13.31 -37.82 -21.76
C THR A 294 14.85 -37.87 -21.85
N PRO A 295 15.45 -38.68 -22.75
CA PRO A 295 16.90 -38.71 -22.94
C PRO A 295 17.50 -37.33 -23.28
N GLU A 296 16.79 -36.54 -24.09
CA GLU A 296 17.19 -35.16 -24.42
C GLU A 296 17.10 -34.22 -23.22
N GLN A 297 16.02 -34.31 -22.43
CA GLN A 297 15.84 -33.53 -21.19
C GLN A 297 16.88 -33.90 -20.12
N SER A 298 17.27 -35.18 -20.08
CA SER A 298 18.32 -35.69 -19.19
C SER A 298 19.69 -35.11 -19.56
N ALA A 299 20.01 -35.03 -20.86
CA ALA A 299 21.22 -34.37 -21.35
C ALA A 299 21.21 -32.86 -21.03
N GLN A 300 20.06 -32.20 -21.17
CA GLN A 300 19.91 -30.79 -20.84
C GLN A 300 20.08 -30.52 -19.33
N LEU A 301 19.54 -31.37 -18.45
CA LEU A 301 19.77 -31.29 -17.01
C LEU A 301 21.24 -31.50 -16.65
N ALA A 302 21.92 -32.44 -17.29
CA ALA A 302 23.35 -32.67 -17.07
C ALA A 302 24.19 -31.44 -17.46
N ALA A 303 23.88 -30.80 -18.59
CA ALA A 303 24.55 -29.57 -19.03
C ALA A 303 24.31 -28.41 -18.05
N LEU A 304 23.07 -28.20 -17.59
CA LEU A 304 22.74 -27.15 -16.63
C LEU A 304 23.39 -27.39 -15.25
N ARG A 305 23.49 -28.64 -14.80
CA ARG A 305 24.23 -29.00 -13.59
C ARG A 305 25.72 -28.67 -13.72
N GLY A 306 26.33 -29.02 -14.85
CA GLY A 306 27.73 -28.68 -15.13
C GLY A 306 27.98 -27.17 -15.13
N ALA A 307 27.11 -26.40 -15.78
CA ALA A 307 27.21 -24.94 -15.80
C ALA A 307 27.05 -24.31 -14.40
N ALA A 308 26.12 -24.82 -13.58
CA ALA A 308 25.92 -24.36 -12.21
C ALA A 308 27.14 -24.67 -11.31
N GLN A 309 27.74 -25.86 -11.45
CA GLN A 309 28.96 -26.23 -10.74
C GLN A 309 30.15 -25.35 -11.14
N GLN A 310 30.36 -25.13 -12.43
CA GLN A 310 31.45 -24.27 -12.94
C GLN A 310 31.30 -22.83 -12.45
N ALA A 311 30.08 -22.27 -12.47
CA ALA A 311 29.82 -20.93 -11.97
C ALA A 311 30.05 -20.83 -10.44
N ALA A 312 29.68 -21.86 -9.68
CA ALA A 312 29.94 -21.93 -8.24
C ALA A 312 31.44 -22.04 -7.92
N HIS A 313 32.19 -22.87 -8.64
CA HIS A 313 33.65 -22.98 -8.49
C HIS A 313 34.36 -21.66 -8.80
N ARG A 314 33.96 -20.97 -9.88
CA ARG A 314 34.51 -19.67 -10.24
C ARG A 314 34.22 -18.60 -9.18
N LEU A 315 33.02 -18.60 -8.60
CA LEU A 315 32.69 -17.72 -7.48
C LEU A 315 33.55 -18.03 -6.25
N ALA A 316 33.68 -19.31 -5.89
CA ALA A 316 34.49 -19.73 -4.74
C ALA A 316 35.97 -19.37 -4.90
N ALA A 317 36.54 -19.52 -6.10
CA ALA A 317 37.91 -19.13 -6.41
C ALA A 317 38.15 -17.61 -6.28
N LEU A 318 37.11 -16.79 -6.51
CA LEU A 318 37.17 -15.34 -6.37
C LEU A 318 36.84 -14.86 -4.94
N GLU A 319 36.05 -15.62 -4.18
CA GLU A 319 35.72 -15.31 -2.77
C GLU A 319 36.83 -15.71 -1.80
N ASN A 320 37.60 -16.76 -2.12
CA ASN A 320 38.73 -17.24 -1.32
C ASN A 320 40.01 -17.34 -2.17
N PRO A 321 40.68 -16.22 -2.48
CA PRO A 321 41.90 -16.22 -3.29
C PRO A 321 43.11 -16.88 -2.60
N THR A 322 43.00 -17.27 -1.31
CA THR A 322 44.06 -17.92 -0.53
C THR A 322 43.58 -19.20 0.16
N ARG A 323 43.83 -20.34 -0.49
CA ARG A 323 44.24 -21.55 0.23
C ARG A 323 45.21 -22.33 -0.68
N PRO A 324 46.47 -22.56 -0.26
CA PRO A 324 47.32 -23.53 -0.92
C PRO A 324 46.73 -24.94 -0.85
#